data_AF-A0A7S3D479-F1
#
_entry.id   AF-A0A7S3D479-F1
#
_cell.length_a   1.000
_cell.length_b   1.000
_cell.length_c   1.000
_cell.angle_alpha   90.00
_cell.angle_beta   90.00
_cell.angle_gamma   90.00
#
_symmetry.space_group_name_H-M   'P 1'
#
loop_
_entity.id
_entity.type
_entity.pdbx_description
1 polymer ?
#
loop_
_entity_poly.entity_id
_entity_poly.type
_entity_poly.pdbx_seq_one_letter_code
_entity_poly.pdbx_strand_id
1 'polypeptide(L)'
;MLASSCSMMGAWGTATEDGTPLLAFRALDWNTDGPFKDFPQVTVYHPTPGSGNGHAFMNVGWVGWIGSITGMSSMDMAICEIGVSFPDDTFGQESRLGIPFTYILRDILQFDVTIDDSISRIVNADRTCDLILGVGDGKLNEFRSVQYSHSVARFFDDKNLLPLNETWHPRIPDTVYHGMDWLCPGYSVVLANQIKEHHGGINADI
;
A
#
# COMPACT_ATOMS: atom_id res chain seq x y z
N MET A 1 -8.34 -12.38 -12.70
CA MET A 1 -8.75 -11.31 -11.78
C MET A 1 -7.98 -11.56 -10.48
N LEU A 2 -7.18 -10.59 -10.01
CA LEU A 2 -6.39 -10.71 -8.78
C LEU A 2 -7.34 -10.44 -7.61
N ALA A 3 -8.06 -11.47 -7.17
CA ALA A 3 -8.93 -11.35 -6.00
C ALA A 3 -8.12 -11.69 -4.75
N SER A 4 -7.69 -10.67 -4.02
CA SER A 4 -7.00 -10.78 -2.74
C SER A 4 -7.81 -10.00 -1.69
N SER A 5 -8.11 -10.62 -0.53
CA SER A 5 -8.99 -10.03 0.49
C SER A 5 -8.21 -9.14 1.46
N CYS A 6 -7.37 -8.28 0.90
CA CYS A 6 -6.31 -7.63 1.65
C CYS A 6 -6.80 -6.42 2.44
N SER A 7 -6.13 -6.08 3.52
CA SER A 7 -6.38 -4.80 4.23
C SER A 7 -5.09 -4.02 4.32
N MET A 8 -5.16 -2.70 4.32
CA MET A 8 -4.00 -1.84 4.56
C MET A 8 -4.40 -0.60 5.36
N MET A 9 -3.43 -0.06 6.09
CA MET A 9 -3.58 1.18 6.85
C MET A 9 -2.25 1.93 6.94
N GLY A 10 -2.31 3.25 6.86
CA GLY A 10 -1.30 4.16 7.37
C GLY A 10 -1.90 4.98 8.50
N ALA A 11 -1.23 5.03 9.65
CA ALA A 11 -1.62 5.83 10.81
C ALA A 11 -0.41 6.66 11.28
N TRP A 12 -0.64 7.94 11.58
CA TRP A 12 0.40 8.86 12.05
C TRP A 12 -0.20 9.93 12.98
N GLY A 13 0.63 10.87 13.43
CA GLY A 13 0.16 12.10 14.07
C GLY A 13 -0.74 11.83 15.28
N THR A 14 -1.97 12.35 15.24
CA THR A 14 -2.93 12.19 16.34
C THR A 14 -3.60 10.83 16.39
N ALA A 15 -3.42 9.98 15.37
CA ALA A 15 -3.97 8.62 15.36
C ALA A 15 -3.12 7.63 16.16
N THR A 16 -1.82 7.89 16.31
CA THR A 16 -0.86 6.99 16.96
C THR A 16 -0.59 7.38 18.40
N GLU A 17 -0.09 6.43 19.20
CA GLU A 17 0.42 6.70 20.55
C GLU A 17 1.52 7.78 20.52
N ASP A 18 1.60 8.63 21.55
CA ASP A 18 2.53 9.77 21.58
C ASP A 18 3.99 9.35 21.34
N GLY A 19 4.66 10.06 20.44
CA GLY A 19 6.03 9.74 20.00
C GLY A 19 6.15 8.58 19.00
N THR A 20 5.06 7.93 18.61
CA THR A 20 5.06 6.88 17.58
C THR A 20 5.13 7.51 16.19
N PRO A 21 6.10 7.12 15.34
CA PRO A 21 6.17 7.60 13.96
C PRO A 21 5.07 6.95 13.11
N LEU A 22 5.06 7.25 11.81
CA LEU A 22 4.18 6.59 10.86
C LEU A 22 4.22 5.06 11.01
N LEU A 23 3.03 4.48 11.15
CA LEU A 23 2.81 3.05 11.08
C LEU A 23 2.13 2.70 9.75
N ALA A 24 2.80 1.89 8.95
CA ALA A 24 2.26 1.32 7.72
C ALA A 24 1.98 -0.17 7.93
N PHE A 25 0.71 -0.54 7.89
CA PHE A 25 0.23 -1.90 8.11
C PHE A 25 -0.39 -2.49 6.86
N ARG A 26 -0.26 -3.81 6.72
CA ARG A 26 -1.11 -4.56 5.82
C ARG A 26 -1.41 -5.97 6.32
N ALA A 27 -2.51 -6.52 5.82
CA ALA A 27 -2.82 -7.94 5.79
C ALA A 27 -2.85 -8.40 4.32
N LEU A 28 -2.20 -9.52 4.03
CA LEU A 28 -2.17 -10.14 2.71
C LEU A 28 -2.96 -11.44 2.74
N ASP A 29 -4.21 -11.36 2.28
CA ASP A 29 -5.10 -12.50 2.25
C ASP A 29 -5.22 -13.00 0.80
N TRP A 30 -4.60 -14.14 0.55
CA TRP A 30 -4.61 -14.83 -0.74
C TRP A 30 -5.15 -16.25 -0.60
N ASN A 31 -5.15 -16.99 -1.69
CA ASN A 31 -5.45 -18.42 -1.73
C ASN A 31 -4.55 -19.25 -0.77
N THR A 32 -5.17 -19.84 0.24
CA THR A 32 -4.55 -20.72 1.26
C THR A 32 -4.48 -22.19 0.85
N ASP A 33 -5.13 -22.57 -0.24
CA ASP A 33 -5.03 -23.89 -0.88
C ASP A 33 -3.80 -23.97 -1.79
N GLY A 34 -3.17 -22.83 -2.12
CA GLY A 34 -1.94 -22.74 -2.89
C GLY A 34 -0.66 -22.92 -2.04
N PRO A 35 0.51 -23.03 -2.69
CA PRO A 35 1.79 -23.26 -2.02
C PRO A 35 2.35 -22.03 -1.28
N PHE A 36 1.74 -20.85 -1.45
CA PHE A 36 2.26 -19.57 -0.94
C PHE A 36 2.45 -19.56 0.57
N LYS A 37 1.54 -20.18 1.33
CA LYS A 37 1.65 -20.26 2.80
C LYS A 37 2.84 -21.10 3.29
N ASP A 38 3.36 -22.00 2.45
CA ASP A 38 4.44 -22.92 2.83
C ASP A 38 5.84 -22.33 2.58
N PHE A 39 5.91 -21.26 1.77
CA PHE A 39 7.18 -20.65 1.36
C PHE A 39 7.23 -19.12 1.54
N PRO A 40 6.75 -18.53 2.67
CA PRO A 40 6.93 -17.11 2.92
C PRO A 40 8.42 -16.80 3.09
N GLN A 41 8.88 -15.71 2.48
CA GLN A 41 10.27 -15.28 2.53
C GLN A 41 10.35 -13.77 2.68
N VAL A 42 11.19 -13.34 3.62
CA VAL A 42 11.68 -11.96 3.69
C VAL A 42 13.04 -11.92 3.02
N THR A 43 13.17 -11.11 1.97
CA THR A 43 14.43 -10.92 1.24
C THR A 43 14.95 -9.52 1.49
N VAL A 44 16.16 -9.40 2.03
CA VAL A 44 16.84 -8.11 2.22
C VAL A 44 17.92 -7.98 1.16
N TYR A 45 17.82 -6.94 0.34
CA TYR A 45 18.77 -6.61 -0.70
C TYR A 45 19.75 -5.56 -0.19
N HIS A 46 21.04 -5.81 -0.41
CA HIS A 46 22.12 -4.89 -0.10
C HIS A 46 22.90 -4.52 -1.38
N PRO A 47 22.38 -3.60 -2.22
CA PRO A 47 23.12 -3.13 -3.38
C PRO A 47 24.45 -2.50 -2.98
N THR A 48 25.47 -2.68 -3.80
CA THR A 48 26.79 -2.05 -3.58
C THR A 48 26.64 -0.52 -3.69
N PRO A 49 27.10 0.26 -2.69
CA PRO A 49 27.06 1.71 -2.76
C PRO A 49 27.70 2.26 -4.04
N GLY A 50 27.02 3.18 -4.72
CA GLY A 50 27.49 3.80 -5.96
C GLY A 50 27.37 2.95 -7.23
N SER A 51 26.83 1.72 -7.16
CA SER A 51 26.66 0.87 -8.35
C SER A 51 25.49 1.27 -9.26
N GLY A 52 24.70 2.28 -8.88
CA GLY A 52 23.47 2.65 -9.57
C GLY A 52 22.30 1.68 -9.38
N ASN A 53 22.47 0.62 -8.56
CA ASN A 53 21.42 -0.39 -8.33
C ASN A 53 20.48 -0.03 -7.17
N GLY A 54 20.38 1.26 -6.82
CA GLY A 54 19.51 1.73 -5.75
C GLY A 54 20.08 1.57 -4.34
N HIS A 55 19.21 1.61 -3.35
CA HIS A 55 19.51 1.51 -1.93
C HIS A 55 19.05 0.18 -1.33
N ALA A 56 19.36 -0.05 -0.05
CA ALA A 56 18.99 -1.30 0.61
C ALA A 56 17.47 -1.35 0.85
N PHE A 57 16.86 -2.50 0.61
CA PHE A 57 15.43 -2.67 0.81
C PHE A 57 15.05 -4.09 1.17
N MET A 58 13.89 -4.22 1.80
CA MET A 58 13.30 -5.48 2.21
C MET A 58 12.05 -5.75 1.36
N ASN A 59 11.92 -6.98 0.88
CA ASN A 59 10.75 -7.49 0.20
C ASN A 59 10.14 -8.63 1.02
N VAL A 60 8.86 -8.53 1.33
CA VAL A 60 8.08 -9.59 1.99
C VAL A 60 7.24 -10.26 0.90
N GLY A 61 7.51 -11.54 0.66
CA GLY A 61 6.84 -12.31 -0.39
C GLY A 61 7.11 -13.80 -0.25
N TRP A 62 7.47 -14.44 -1.37
CA TRP A 62 7.68 -15.89 -1.42
C TRP A 62 8.99 -16.25 -2.13
N VAL A 63 9.43 -17.49 -1.95
CA VAL A 63 10.57 -18.04 -2.70
C VAL A 63 10.32 -17.90 -4.21
N GLY A 64 11.26 -17.29 -4.93
CA GLY A 64 11.15 -17.03 -6.37
C GLY A 64 10.37 -15.76 -6.74
N TRP A 65 9.81 -15.04 -5.77
CA TRP A 65 9.14 -13.76 -5.99
C TRP A 65 10.17 -12.63 -6.19
N ILE A 66 10.31 -12.18 -7.43
CA ILE A 66 11.24 -11.10 -7.80
C ILE A 66 10.55 -9.72 -7.91
N GLY A 67 9.23 -9.64 -7.82
CA GLY A 67 8.51 -8.38 -7.64
C GLY A 67 8.42 -7.99 -6.17
N SER A 68 7.71 -6.90 -5.85
CA SER A 68 7.33 -6.55 -4.48
C SER A 68 5.84 -6.22 -4.40
N ILE A 69 5.20 -6.62 -3.31
CA ILE A 69 3.83 -6.26 -2.93
C ILE A 69 3.77 -5.71 -1.51
N THR A 70 4.82 -5.93 -0.73
CA THR A 70 4.96 -5.49 0.65
C THR A 70 6.44 -5.37 0.96
N GLY A 71 6.83 -4.26 1.58
CA GLY A 71 8.21 -4.08 1.96
C GLY A 71 8.51 -2.67 2.44
N MET A 72 9.77 -2.47 2.81
CA MET A 72 10.29 -1.19 3.27
C MET A 72 11.72 -0.99 2.78
N SER A 73 12.17 0.25 2.67
CA SER A 73 13.52 0.60 2.24
C SER A 73 14.32 1.32 3.31
N SER A 74 15.63 1.39 3.12
CA SER A 74 16.53 2.16 3.98
C SER A 74 16.34 3.67 3.88
N MET A 75 15.42 4.14 3.04
CA MET A 75 15.04 5.56 2.90
C MET A 75 13.74 5.87 3.65
N ASP A 76 13.34 5.01 4.59
CA ASP A 76 12.07 5.09 5.35
C ASP A 76 10.83 5.10 4.45
N MET A 77 10.92 4.45 3.29
CA MET A 77 9.78 4.23 2.41
C MET A 77 9.16 2.87 2.70
N ALA A 78 7.83 2.78 2.71
CA ALA A 78 7.10 1.53 2.84
C ALA A 78 6.06 1.41 1.72
N ILE A 79 5.81 0.18 1.25
CA ILE A 79 4.77 -0.07 0.25
C ILE A 79 3.85 -1.20 0.66
N CYS A 80 2.61 -1.12 0.21
CA CYS A 80 1.63 -2.20 0.22
C CYS A 80 0.66 -2.06 -0.96
N GLU A 81 -0.16 -3.09 -1.17
CA GLU A 81 -1.20 -3.10 -2.21
C GLU A 81 -2.48 -3.81 -1.73
N ILE A 82 -3.58 -3.54 -2.43
CA ILE A 82 -4.80 -4.36 -2.44
C ILE A 82 -5.21 -4.58 -3.90
N GLY A 83 -5.57 -5.83 -4.24
CA GLY A 83 -6.15 -6.21 -5.52
C GLY A 83 -7.59 -5.71 -5.65
N VAL A 84 -7.91 -4.96 -6.71
CA VAL A 84 -9.28 -4.53 -6.98
C VAL A 84 -9.95 -5.56 -7.90
N SER A 85 -10.98 -6.24 -7.40
CA SER A 85 -11.75 -7.20 -8.20
C SER A 85 -13.00 -6.58 -8.81
N PHE A 86 -13.58 -5.61 -8.10
CA PHE A 86 -14.79 -4.91 -8.51
C PHE A 86 -14.53 -3.40 -8.61
N PRO A 87 -13.77 -2.94 -9.63
CA PRO A 87 -13.57 -1.52 -9.86
C PRO A 87 -14.91 -0.85 -10.21
N ASP A 88 -15.09 0.39 -9.79
CA ASP A 88 -16.18 1.24 -10.28
C ASP A 88 -15.73 2.00 -11.55
N ASP A 89 -16.64 2.79 -12.13
CA ASP A 89 -16.37 3.59 -13.32
C ASP A 89 -15.22 4.59 -13.15
N THR A 90 -14.78 4.84 -11.91
CA THR A 90 -13.72 5.81 -11.63
C THR A 90 -12.31 5.28 -11.89
N PHE A 91 -12.14 3.96 -12.11
CA PHE A 91 -10.87 3.35 -12.55
C PHE A 91 -10.60 3.51 -14.06
N GLY A 92 -11.60 3.92 -14.84
CA GLY A 92 -11.44 4.20 -16.26
C GLY A 92 -11.22 2.94 -17.11
N GLN A 93 -10.31 3.02 -18.09
CA GLN A 93 -10.03 1.93 -19.02
C GLN A 93 -9.05 0.90 -18.44
N GLU A 94 -9.32 -0.37 -18.73
CA GLU A 94 -8.42 -1.48 -18.41
C GLU A 94 -7.41 -1.76 -19.53
N SER A 95 -6.20 -2.16 -19.15
CA SER A 95 -5.21 -2.76 -20.05
C SER A 95 -4.40 -3.82 -19.31
N ARG A 96 -3.69 -4.68 -20.05
CA ARG A 96 -2.64 -5.56 -19.50
C ARG A 96 -1.29 -5.31 -20.16
N LEU A 97 -1.21 -4.31 -21.03
CA LEU A 97 0.02 -3.88 -21.69
C LEU A 97 0.65 -2.77 -20.85
N GLY A 98 1.87 -3.00 -20.37
CA GLY A 98 2.60 -2.07 -19.52
C GLY A 98 3.53 -2.79 -18.56
N ILE A 99 4.00 -2.06 -17.56
CA ILE A 99 4.90 -2.57 -16.52
C ILE A 99 4.05 -3.31 -15.47
N PRO A 100 4.42 -4.54 -15.08
CA PRO A 100 3.77 -5.21 -13.96
C PRO A 100 3.91 -4.37 -12.69
N PHE A 101 2.79 -4.13 -11.99
CA PHE A 101 2.76 -3.26 -10.81
C PHE A 101 3.75 -3.69 -9.71
N THR A 102 4.03 -5.00 -9.63
CA THR A 102 4.99 -5.56 -8.67
C THR A 102 6.41 -5.04 -8.88
N TYR A 103 6.77 -4.67 -10.12
CA TYR A 103 8.07 -4.04 -10.41
C TYR A 103 8.04 -2.55 -10.12
N ILE A 104 6.92 -1.86 -10.36
CA ILE A 104 6.77 -0.46 -9.96
C ILE A 104 6.92 -0.34 -8.44
N LEU A 105 6.24 -1.18 -7.66
CA LEU A 105 6.36 -1.21 -6.20
C LEU A 105 7.77 -1.57 -5.73
N ARG A 106 8.42 -2.53 -6.39
CA ARG A 106 9.82 -2.85 -6.10
C ARG A 106 10.75 -1.68 -6.39
N ASP A 107 10.53 -0.98 -7.51
CA ASP A 107 11.35 0.17 -7.88
C ASP A 107 11.18 1.33 -6.90
N ILE A 108 9.98 1.53 -6.32
CA ILE A 108 9.79 2.50 -5.23
C ILE A 108 10.72 2.13 -4.06
N LEU A 109 10.70 0.88 -3.62
CA LEU A 109 11.57 0.43 -2.53
C LEU A 109 13.06 0.46 -2.87
N GLN A 110 13.42 0.30 -4.14
CA GLN A 110 14.82 0.18 -4.53
C GLN A 110 15.46 1.53 -4.86
N PHE A 111 14.70 2.48 -5.42
CA PHE A 111 15.24 3.71 -6.01
C PHE A 111 14.66 5.00 -5.43
N ASP A 112 13.42 5.00 -4.94
CA ASP A 112 12.74 6.25 -4.53
C ASP A 112 13.13 6.67 -3.12
N VAL A 113 13.40 7.96 -2.93
CA VAL A 113 13.87 8.50 -1.66
C VAL A 113 12.74 9.18 -0.89
N THR A 114 11.73 9.69 -1.60
CA THR A 114 10.62 10.45 -1.05
C THR A 114 9.28 9.99 -1.60
N ILE A 115 8.19 10.37 -0.94
CA ILE A 115 6.85 10.14 -1.46
C ILE A 115 6.61 10.80 -2.83
N ASP A 116 7.22 11.97 -3.09
CA ASP A 116 7.11 12.66 -4.38
C ASP A 116 7.80 11.91 -5.53
N ASP A 117 8.92 11.24 -5.24
CA ASP A 117 9.58 10.34 -6.21
C ASP A 117 8.64 9.19 -6.59
N SER A 118 7.97 8.60 -5.59
CA SER A 118 7.01 7.51 -5.80
C SER A 118 5.77 7.95 -6.59
N ILE A 119 5.26 9.15 -6.32
CA ILE A 119 4.16 9.76 -7.08
C ILE A 119 4.60 9.95 -8.53
N SER A 120 5.77 10.52 -8.75
CA SER A 120 6.33 10.74 -10.08
C SER A 120 6.52 9.43 -10.83
N ARG A 121 7.03 8.38 -10.17
CA ARG A 121 7.17 7.04 -10.75
C ARG A 121 5.83 6.45 -11.16
N ILE A 122 4.85 6.49 -10.26
CA ILE A 122 3.52 5.92 -10.50
C ILE A 122 2.83 6.66 -11.65
N VAL A 123 2.84 8.00 -11.66
CA VAL A 123 2.18 8.83 -12.69
C VAL A 123 2.77 8.57 -14.08
N ASN A 124 4.09 8.46 -14.18
CA ASN A 124 4.79 8.31 -15.47
C ASN A 124 4.89 6.85 -15.96
N ALA A 125 4.46 5.87 -15.16
CA ALA A 125 4.51 4.46 -15.56
C ALA A 125 3.38 4.08 -16.54
N ASP A 126 3.68 3.17 -17.46
CA ASP A 126 2.67 2.45 -18.25
C ASP A 126 2.01 1.40 -17.36
N ARG A 127 0.95 1.80 -16.64
CA ARG A 127 0.22 0.96 -15.68
C ARG A 127 -0.71 -0.03 -16.39
N THR A 128 -1.15 -1.07 -15.66
CA THR A 128 -1.89 -2.20 -16.23
C THR A 128 -3.23 -2.45 -15.53
N CYS A 129 -3.22 -3.10 -14.37
CA CYS A 129 -4.42 -3.55 -13.66
C CYS A 129 -4.90 -2.58 -12.58
N ASP A 130 -6.11 -2.85 -12.09
CA ASP A 130 -6.78 -2.07 -11.05
C ASP A 130 -6.31 -2.52 -9.66
N LEU A 131 -5.81 -1.57 -8.89
CA LEU A 131 -5.21 -1.77 -7.58
C LEU A 131 -5.49 -0.58 -6.67
N ILE A 132 -5.38 -0.82 -5.38
CA ILE A 132 -5.19 0.23 -4.38
C ILE A 132 -3.76 0.07 -3.87
N LEU A 133 -2.90 1.05 -4.12
CA LEU A 133 -1.53 1.02 -3.58
C LEU A 133 -1.44 1.84 -2.31
N GLY A 134 -0.56 1.47 -1.40
CA GLY A 134 -0.18 2.28 -0.25
C GLY A 134 1.30 2.60 -0.30
N VAL A 135 1.66 3.86 -0.10
CA VAL A 135 3.05 4.31 0.03
C VAL A 135 3.18 5.14 1.29
N GLY A 136 4.06 4.71 2.19
CA GLY A 136 4.43 5.44 3.40
C GLY A 136 5.79 6.10 3.26
N ASP A 137 5.92 7.31 3.80
CA ASP A 137 7.19 8.01 4.00
C ASP A 137 7.35 8.35 5.48
N GLY A 138 8.20 7.59 6.17
CA GLY A 138 8.49 7.76 7.59
C GLY A 138 9.26 9.05 7.92
N LYS A 139 9.92 9.68 6.96
CA LYS A 139 10.62 10.96 7.17
C LYS A 139 9.61 12.10 7.33
N LEU A 140 8.52 12.04 6.56
CA LEU A 140 7.44 13.03 6.58
C LEU A 140 6.31 12.66 7.54
N ASN A 141 6.31 11.43 8.07
CA ASN A 141 5.18 10.83 8.76
C ASN A 141 3.88 10.91 7.94
N GLU A 142 3.95 10.50 6.68
CA GLU A 142 2.82 10.53 5.78
C GLU A 142 2.58 9.19 5.11
N PHE A 143 1.31 8.85 4.91
CA PHE A 143 0.90 7.75 4.07
C PHE A 143 -0.01 8.26 2.96
N ARG A 144 0.15 7.70 1.77
CA ARG A 144 -0.71 7.95 0.61
C ARG A 144 -1.26 6.64 0.11
N SER A 145 -2.58 6.56 -0.02
CA SER A 145 -3.19 5.51 -0.85
C SER A 145 -3.33 5.98 -2.28
N VAL A 146 -3.34 5.05 -3.23
CA VAL A 146 -3.40 5.36 -4.65
C VAL A 146 -4.48 4.50 -5.30
N GLN A 147 -5.50 5.15 -5.85
CA GLN A 147 -6.35 4.50 -6.85
C GLN A 147 -5.51 4.36 -8.12
N TYR A 148 -5.17 3.13 -8.45
CA TYR A 148 -4.24 2.78 -9.49
C TYR A 148 -4.95 1.94 -10.55
N SER A 149 -4.88 2.38 -11.79
CA SER A 149 -5.29 1.60 -12.97
C SER A 149 -4.37 1.92 -14.14
N HIS A 150 -4.62 1.28 -15.29
CA HIS A 150 -3.99 1.67 -16.55
C HIS A 150 -4.16 3.17 -16.84
N SER A 151 -5.38 3.69 -16.73
CA SER A 151 -5.71 5.06 -17.17
C SER A 151 -5.81 6.10 -16.05
N VAL A 152 -5.83 5.66 -14.79
CA VAL A 152 -6.06 6.52 -13.62
C VAL A 152 -4.97 6.28 -12.58
N ALA A 153 -4.44 7.38 -12.04
CA ALA A 153 -3.62 7.39 -10.83
C ALA A 153 -4.08 8.58 -9.98
N ARG A 154 -4.76 8.31 -8.86
CA ARG A 154 -5.20 9.34 -7.91
C ARG A 154 -4.67 9.03 -6.53
N PHE A 155 -4.12 10.04 -5.88
CA PHE A 155 -3.43 9.92 -4.60
C PHE A 155 -4.30 10.48 -3.49
N PHE A 156 -4.37 9.77 -2.38
CA PHE A 156 -5.22 10.14 -1.26
C PHE A 156 -4.46 10.18 0.07
N ASP A 157 -4.80 11.17 0.88
CA ASP A 157 -4.43 11.33 2.28
C ASP A 157 -5.68 11.20 3.17
N ASP A 158 -5.55 11.50 4.47
CA ASP A 158 -6.63 11.46 5.45
C ASP A 158 -7.77 12.45 5.13
N LYS A 159 -7.47 13.54 4.42
CA LYS A 159 -8.41 14.64 4.13
C LYS A 159 -9.23 14.40 2.88
N ASN A 160 -8.69 13.65 1.91
CA ASN A 160 -9.34 13.40 0.63
C ASN A 160 -9.60 11.91 0.33
N LEU A 161 -9.40 11.01 1.29
CA LEU A 161 -9.64 9.56 1.17
C LEU A 161 -10.97 9.25 0.47
N LEU A 162 -10.90 8.30 -0.46
CA LEU A 162 -12.03 7.72 -1.19
C LEU A 162 -11.98 6.19 -1.12
N PRO A 163 -13.14 5.51 -1.26
CA PRO A 163 -14.49 6.06 -1.43
C PRO A 163 -15.01 6.73 -0.15
N LEU A 164 -15.62 7.91 -0.21
CA LEU A 164 -16.15 8.55 1.00
C LEU A 164 -17.53 8.00 1.36
N ASN A 165 -17.67 7.39 2.53
CA ASN A 165 -18.97 7.06 3.09
C ASN A 165 -18.98 7.13 4.62
N GLU A 166 -19.80 8.00 5.18
CA GLU A 166 -19.86 8.25 6.64
C GLU A 166 -20.18 7.02 7.50
N THR A 167 -20.80 5.98 6.92
CA THR A 167 -21.24 4.79 7.66
C THR A 167 -20.24 3.64 7.64
N TRP A 168 -19.48 3.46 6.55
CA TRP A 168 -18.60 2.28 6.39
C TRP A 168 -17.19 2.61 5.89
N HIS A 169 -16.93 3.82 5.40
CA HIS A 169 -15.58 4.29 5.07
C HIS A 169 -15.45 5.81 5.29
N PRO A 170 -15.62 6.28 6.53
CA PRO A 170 -15.45 7.68 6.87
C PRO A 170 -13.97 8.06 6.87
N ARG A 171 -13.69 9.34 6.64
CA ARG A 171 -12.34 9.90 6.87
C ARG A 171 -12.09 9.98 8.37
N ILE A 172 -10.95 9.45 8.79
CA ILE A 172 -10.47 9.48 10.18
C ILE A 172 -9.19 10.31 10.17
N PRO A 173 -9.07 11.36 11.01
CA PRO A 173 -7.89 12.23 11.03
C PRO A 173 -6.59 11.43 11.15
N ASP A 174 -5.56 11.84 10.41
CA ASP A 174 -4.23 11.22 10.40
C ASP A 174 -4.24 9.69 10.13
N THR A 175 -5.24 9.22 9.38
CA THR A 175 -5.34 7.81 8.98
C THR A 175 -5.77 7.66 7.53
N VAL A 176 -5.17 6.71 6.83
CA VAL A 176 -5.59 6.22 5.51
C VAL A 176 -5.75 4.72 5.61
N TYR A 177 -6.85 4.15 5.15
CA TYR A 177 -7.11 2.72 5.27
C TYR A 177 -7.98 2.23 4.12
N HIS A 178 -7.88 0.94 3.81
CA HIS A 178 -8.70 0.25 2.82
C HIS A 178 -8.88 -1.21 3.23
N GLY A 179 -10.08 -1.74 3.04
CA GLY A 179 -10.44 -3.12 3.41
C GLY A 179 -10.99 -3.91 2.22
N MET A 180 -10.33 -5.02 1.91
CA MET A 180 -10.64 -6.03 0.90
C MET A 180 -10.61 -5.56 -0.56
N ASP A 181 -11.42 -4.57 -0.94
CA ASP A 181 -11.62 -4.10 -2.32
C ASP A 181 -12.06 -2.64 -2.31
N TRP A 182 -12.13 -1.99 -3.47
CA TRP A 182 -12.50 -0.57 -3.61
C TRP A 182 -13.87 -0.26 -3.00
N LEU A 183 -14.89 -1.10 -3.25
CA LEU A 183 -16.23 -0.94 -2.69
C LEU A 183 -16.64 -2.16 -1.87
N CYS A 184 -16.05 -2.30 -0.68
CA CYS A 184 -16.35 -3.39 0.23
C CYS A 184 -16.82 -2.94 1.62
N PRO A 185 -18.08 -2.46 1.76
CA PRO A 185 -18.59 -1.92 3.02
C PRO A 185 -18.43 -2.84 4.24
N GLY A 186 -18.61 -4.16 4.05
CA GLY A 186 -18.56 -5.13 5.14
C GLY A 186 -17.20 -5.27 5.81
N TYR A 187 -16.10 -5.07 5.07
CA TYR A 187 -14.74 -5.15 5.60
C TYR A 187 -14.24 -3.77 6.02
N SER A 188 -14.49 -2.74 5.20
CA SER A 188 -14.11 -1.36 5.51
C SER A 188 -14.74 -0.85 6.81
N VAL A 189 -15.99 -1.21 7.12
CA VAL A 189 -16.64 -0.79 8.37
C VAL A 189 -15.97 -1.39 9.61
N VAL A 190 -15.51 -2.64 9.53
CA VAL A 190 -14.84 -3.31 10.65
C VAL A 190 -13.50 -2.65 10.92
N LEU A 191 -12.72 -2.41 9.85
CA LEU A 191 -11.44 -1.70 9.95
C LEU A 191 -11.64 -0.27 10.48
N ALA A 192 -12.60 0.47 9.96
CA ALA A 192 -12.93 1.82 10.43
C ALA A 192 -13.32 1.85 11.91
N ASN A 193 -14.08 0.86 12.39
CA ASN A 193 -14.47 0.78 13.79
C ASN A 193 -13.27 0.55 14.72
N GLN A 194 -12.35 -0.34 14.34
CA GLN A 194 -11.13 -0.60 15.13
C GLN A 194 -10.22 0.62 15.15
N ILE A 195 -10.03 1.29 14.01
CA ILE A 195 -9.24 2.52 13.94
C ILE A 195 -9.84 3.60 14.85
N LYS A 196 -11.15 3.79 14.83
CA LYS A 196 -11.82 4.77 15.70
C LYS A 196 -11.73 4.42 17.18
N GLU A 197 -11.82 3.13 17.52
CA GLU A 197 -11.72 2.65 18.89
C GLU A 197 -10.34 2.93 19.50
N HIS A 198 -9.29 2.79 18.69
CA HIS A 198 -7.90 2.94 19.13
C HIS A 198 -7.23 4.26 18.73
N HIS A 199 -7.98 5.20 18.11
CA HIS A 199 -7.43 6.48 17.64
C HIS A 199 -6.77 7.27 18.79
N GLY A 200 -5.52 7.67 18.58
CA GLY A 200 -4.65 8.32 19.58
C GLY A 200 -3.83 7.35 20.43
N GLY A 201 -4.01 6.05 20.26
CA GLY A 201 -3.27 4.99 20.95
C GLY A 201 -2.80 3.86 20.04
N ILE A 202 -2.91 4.01 18.71
CA ILE A 202 -2.45 3.00 17.74
C ILE A 202 -0.94 2.87 17.85
N ASN A 203 -0.46 1.63 18.01
CA ASN A 203 0.96 1.30 18.04
C ASN A 203 1.18 -0.06 17.33
N ALA A 204 2.38 -0.63 17.41
CA ALA A 204 2.66 -1.89 16.68
C ALA A 204 1.85 -3.09 17.19
N ASP A 205 1.35 -3.03 18.43
CA ASP A 205 0.62 -4.11 19.09
C ASP A 205 -0.91 -3.91 19.08
N ILE A 206 -1.38 -2.69 18.77
CA ILE A 206 -2.79 -2.25 18.85
C ILE A 206 -3.26 -1.68 17.51
#